data_AF-A0A6N8EB71-F1
#
_entry.id   AF-A0A6N8EB71-F1
#
_cell.length_a   1.000
_cell.length_b   1.000
_cell.length_c   1.000
_cell.angle_alpha   90.00
_cell.angle_beta   90.00
_cell.angle_gamma   90.00
#
_symmetry.space_group_name_H-M   'P 1'
#
loop_
_entity.id
_entity.type
_entity.pdbx_description
1 polymer ?
#
loop_
_entity_poly.entity_id
_entity_poly.type
_entity_poly.pdbx_seq_one_letter_code
_entity_poly.pdbx_strand_id
1 'polypeptide(L)' 'MQSTRVDKRTIEAVGSVMDLWPMGDYSEYVPRGTARERIYRHWVTVGRHLKTAVAQYERAAPASRAFRADGR' A
#
# COMPACT_ATOMS: atom_id res chain seq x y z
N MET A 1 28.57 34.89 9.95
CA MET A 1 27.51 33.86 10.01
C MET A 1 27.81 32.81 8.94
N GLN A 2 28.35 31.65 9.34
CA GLN A 2 28.61 30.57 8.37
C GLN A 2 27.30 29.83 8.10
N SER A 3 26.87 29.85 6.84
CA SER A 3 25.72 29.11 6.33
C SER A 3 26.04 27.62 6.35
N THR A 4 25.49 26.88 7.31
CA THR A 4 25.56 25.42 7.37
C THR A 4 24.75 24.82 6.21
N ARG A 5 25.43 24.53 5.09
CA ARG A 5 24.87 23.67 4.06
C ARG A 5 24.78 22.27 4.66
N VAL A 6 23.59 21.88 5.10
CA VAL A 6 23.31 20.49 5.48
C VAL A 6 23.52 19.66 4.22
N ASP A 7 24.56 18.84 4.22
CA ASP A 7 24.95 18.03 3.08
C ASP A 7 23.85 16.98 2.79
N LYS A 8 23.49 16.82 1.53
CA LYS A 8 22.36 15.95 1.11
C LYS A 8 22.54 14.51 1.61
N ARG A 9 23.80 14.05 1.66
CA ARG A 9 24.18 12.73 2.18
C ARG A 9 23.88 12.56 3.67
N THR A 10 23.96 13.64 4.45
CA THR A 10 23.63 13.60 5.88
C THR A 10 22.12 13.42 6.09
N ILE A 11 21.28 14.04 5.26
CA ILE A 11 19.82 13.87 5.32
C ILE A 11 19.42 12.44 4.92
N GLU A 12 20.03 11.89 3.86
CA GLU A 12 19.79 10.51 3.42
C GLU A 12 20.22 9.48 4.46
N ALA A 13 21.38 9.69 5.10
CA ALA A 13 21.86 8.82 6.18
C ALA A 13 20.93 8.85 7.41
N VAL A 14 20.41 10.03 7.79
CA VAL A 14 19.45 10.17 8.89
C VAL A 14 18.13 9.46 8.56
N GLY A 15 17.63 9.59 7.33
CA GLY A 15 16.43 8.86 6.88
C GLY A 15 16.63 7.34 6.91
N SER A 16 17.79 6.84 6.49
CA SER A 16 18.10 5.41 6.51
C SER A 16 18.29 4.86 7.93
N VAL A 17 18.88 5.63 8.84
CA VAL A 17 19.02 5.24 10.25
C VAL A 17 17.66 5.21 10.95
N MET A 18 16.74 6.11 10.61
CA MET A 18 15.36 6.07 11.11
C MET A 18 14.56 4.87 10.60
N ASP A 19 14.89 4.33 9.43
CA ASP A 19 14.28 3.12 8.86
C ASP A 19 14.78 1.84 9.57
N LEU A 20 16.04 1.84 10.03
CA LEU A 20 16.65 0.71 10.76
C LEU A 20 16.37 0.76 12.27
N TRP A 21 16.36 1.95 12.86
CA TRP A 21 16.11 2.18 14.28
C TRP A 21 15.11 3.32 14.44
N PRO A 22 13.81 3.02 14.34
CA PRO A 22 12.82 4.03 14.54
C PRO A 22 12.90 4.57 15.97
N MET A 23 12.95 5.89 16.12
CA MET A 23 12.98 6.54 17.45
C MET A 23 11.68 6.33 18.25
N GLY A 24 10.64 5.79 17.62
CA GLY A 24 9.39 5.39 18.25
C GLY A 24 9.21 3.87 18.23
N ASP A 25 8.58 3.34 19.26
CA ASP A 25 8.14 1.96 19.28
C ASP A 25 7.02 1.77 18.23
N TYR A 26 7.38 1.21 17.07
CA TYR A 26 6.43 0.91 15.99
C TYR A 26 5.30 -0.03 16.44
N SER A 27 5.42 -0.69 17.60
CA SER A 27 4.36 -1.50 18.18
C SER A 27 3.05 -0.72 18.36
N GLU A 28 3.11 0.62 18.49
CA GLU A 28 1.93 1.48 18.60
C GLU A 28 1.07 1.49 17.32
N TYR A 29 1.69 1.31 16.15
CA TYR A 29 1.02 1.23 14.85
C TYR A 29 0.76 -0.22 14.40
N VAL A 30 1.39 -1.20 15.06
CA VAL A 30 1.19 -2.61 14.72
C VAL A 30 -0.17 -3.05 15.28
N PRO A 31 -1.06 -3.59 14.42
CA PRO A 31 -2.35 -4.09 14.88
C PRO A 31 -2.17 -5.15 15.98
N ARG A 32 -2.90 -5.00 17.08
CA ARG A 32 -2.90 -5.95 18.18
C ARG A 32 -3.26 -7.36 17.69
N GLY A 33 -2.65 -8.37 18.29
CA GLY A 33 -2.86 -9.78 17.96
C GLY A 33 -1.57 -10.48 17.51
N THR A 34 -1.69 -11.78 17.24
CA THR A 34 -0.55 -12.58 16.76
C THR A 34 -0.19 -12.22 15.32
N ALA A 35 1.06 -12.47 14.90
CA ALA A 35 1.48 -12.26 13.51
C ALA A 35 0.58 -13.02 12.51
N ARG A 36 0.21 -14.26 12.85
CA ARG A 36 -0.71 -15.08 12.05
C ARG A 36 -2.07 -14.40 11.87
N GLU A 37 -2.61 -13.83 12.93
CA GLU A 37 -3.91 -13.17 12.90
C GLU A 37 -3.88 -11.85 12.12
N ARG A 38 -2.78 -11.09 12.20
CA ARG A 38 -2.57 -9.91 11.35
C ARG A 38 -2.57 -10.28 9.86
N ILE A 39 -1.80 -11.29 9.50
CA ILE A 39 -1.69 -11.77 8.10
C ILE A 39 -3.06 -12.26 7.62
N TYR A 40 -3.77 -13.04 8.43
CA TYR A 40 -5.10 -13.52 8.09
C TYR A 40 -6.08 -12.36 7.82
N ARG A 41 -6.16 -11.38 8.74
CA ARG A 41 -7.03 -10.21 8.58
C ARG A 41 -6.68 -9.38 7.35
N HIS A 42 -5.39 -9.23 7.05
CA HIS A 42 -4.92 -8.55 5.85
C HIS A 42 -5.42 -9.26 4.58
N TRP A 43 -5.22 -10.57 4.47
CA TRP A 43 -5.68 -11.34 3.30
C TRP A 43 -7.20 -11.33 3.13
N VAL A 44 -7.97 -11.40 4.22
CA VAL A 44 -9.43 -11.27 4.19
C VAL A 44 -9.84 -9.91 3.62
N THR A 45 -9.15 -8.84 4.03
CA THR A 45 -9.42 -7.47 3.58
C THR A 45 -9.11 -7.31 2.09
N VAL A 46 -7.93 -7.77 1.65
CA VAL A 46 -7.53 -7.78 0.24
C VAL A 46 -8.53 -8.56 -0.61
N GLY A 47 -8.94 -9.76 -0.17
CA GLY A 47 -9.94 -10.57 -0.86
C GLY A 47 -11.29 -9.87 -1.01
N ARG A 48 -11.72 -9.09 -0.02
CA ARG A 48 -12.94 -8.27 -0.10
C ARG A 48 -12.80 -7.18 -1.17
N HIS A 49 -11.69 -6.43 -1.16
CA HIS A 49 -11.44 -5.39 -2.16
C HIS A 49 -11.38 -5.95 -3.57
N LEU A 50 -10.73 -7.10 -3.77
CA LEU A 50 -10.69 -7.78 -5.06
C LEU A 50 -12.09 -8.17 -5.54
N LYS A 51 -12.92 -8.76 -4.68
CA LYS A 51 -14.32 -9.09 -5.01
C LYS A 51 -15.11 -7.84 -5.40
N THR A 52 -14.94 -6.74 -4.66
CA THR A 52 -15.59 -5.47 -4.98
C THR A 52 -15.11 -4.92 -6.32
N ALA A 53 -13.80 -4.94 -6.60
CA ALA A 53 -13.24 -4.46 -7.86
C ALA A 53 -13.73 -5.29 -9.06
N VAL A 54 -13.80 -6.62 -8.93
CA VAL A 54 -14.36 -7.50 -9.95
C VAL A 54 -15.83 -7.19 -10.19
N ALA A 55 -16.63 -7.09 -9.12
CA ALA A 55 -18.06 -6.76 -9.24
C ALA A 55 -18.28 -5.37 -9.87
N GLN A 56 -17.44 -4.40 -9.56
CA GLN A 56 -17.46 -3.08 -10.20
C GLN A 56 -17.10 -3.16 -11.68
N TYR A 57 -16.06 -3.92 -12.03
CA TYR A 57 -15.67 -4.14 -13.42
C TYR A 57 -16.78 -4.81 -14.22
N GLU A 58 -17.42 -5.86 -13.68
CA GLU A 58 -18.54 -6.56 -14.32
C GLU A 58 -19.76 -5.65 -14.50
N ARG A 59 -20.08 -4.82 -13.50
CA ARG A 59 -21.18 -3.84 -13.58
C ARG A 59 -20.87 -2.68 -14.52
N ALA A 60 -19.62 -2.25 -14.60
CA ALA A 60 -19.15 -1.22 -15.54
C ALA A 60 -18.94 -1.78 -16.96
N ALA A 61 -18.98 -3.11 -17.12
CA ALA A 61 -18.93 -3.77 -18.41
C ALA A 61 -20.33 -4.05 -18.98
N PRO A 62 -21.04 -3.01 -19.48
CA PRO A 62 -21.92 -3.22 -20.63
C PRO A 62 -21.55 -2.27 -21.79
N ALA A 63 -21.49 -2.85 -23.01
CA ALA A 63 -21.24 -2.26 -24.35
C ALA A 63 -19.83 -2.37 -24.98
N SER A 64 -18.73 -2.41 -24.22
CA SER A 64 -17.38 -2.52 -24.84
C SER A 64 -17.05 -3.91 -25.42
N ARG A 65 -17.74 -4.96 -24.95
CA ARG A 65 -17.70 -6.31 -25.56
C ARG A 65 -18.69 -6.50 -26.72
N ALA A 66 -19.77 -5.71 -26.79
CA ALA A 66 -20.76 -5.80 -27.87
C ALA A 66 -20.21 -5.25 -29.19
N PHE A 67 -19.41 -4.19 -29.15
CA PHE A 67 -18.74 -3.61 -30.34
C PHE A 67 -17.72 -4.55 -31.00
N ARG A 68 -17.17 -5.52 -30.26
CA ARG A 68 -16.19 -6.49 -30.80
C ARG A 68 -16.84 -7.75 -31.42
N ALA A 69 -18.14 -7.96 -31.21
CA ALA A 69 -18.85 -9.15 -31.68
C ALA A 69 -19.61 -8.93 -33.01
N ASP A 70 -19.80 -7.67 -33.43
CA ASP A 70 -20.63 -7.29 -34.59
C ASP A 70 -19.80 -6.70 -35.76
N GLY A 71 -18.58 -7.23 -35.92
CA GLY A 71 -17.61 -6.82 -36.95
C GLY A 71 -17.26 -7.95 -37.90
N ARG A 72 -18.25 -8.73 -38.34
CA ARG A 72 -18.10 -9.71 -39.41
C ARG A 72 -19.31 -9.73 -40.32
#